data_AF-A0A444XP64-F1
#
_entry.id   AF-A0A444XP64-F1
#
_cell.length_a   1.000
_cell.length_b   1.000
_cell.length_c   1.000
_cell.angle_alpha   90.00
_cell.angle_beta   90.00
_cell.angle_gamma   90.00
#
_symmetry.space_group_name_H-M   'P 1'
#
loop_
_entity.id
_entity.type
_entity.pdbx_description
1 polymer ?
#
loop_
_entity_poly.entity_id
_entity_poly.type
_entity_poly.pdbx_seq_one_letter_code
_entity_poly.pdbx_strand_id
1 'polypeptide(L)'
;MRIKPNGDSGIWYVSRFVDDHNQDLLPAKFVPYLPSYRKISDVNLAHIDSLRQVGISIPKIYESIAAQAGGFNLVPFTKRDMYNEVRRQRALRNGDVNAALRFFERCARGDEKMFWRFEVGPDQHMSDLFWSDRRSQDDYKIFGDVLAFDATYGRNKYNLPVVVFSGVNHHNQTCVFATAMVSCESQALYVWVLRKFLECMGGKALKLVITNGDRSMRLAIQEVFPEAHHRLCSWHLLRNVTVNVCKPRFTMLLRSCLLLYHHTNDRLWCIKTTGAHNK
;
A
#
# COMPACT_ATOMS: atom_id res chain seq x y z
N MET A 1 -7.87 36.10 -2.34
CA MET A 1 -9.20 36.46 -2.90
C MET A 1 -10.29 35.67 -2.19
N ARG A 2 -11.44 36.29 -1.87
CA ARG A 2 -12.63 35.61 -1.31
C ARG A 2 -13.82 35.77 -2.26
N ILE A 3 -14.30 34.66 -2.81
CA ILE A 3 -15.46 34.63 -3.71
C ILE A 3 -16.69 34.18 -2.91
N LYS A 4 -17.84 34.81 -3.14
CA LYS A 4 -19.12 34.41 -2.57
C LYS A 4 -20.16 34.23 -3.68
N PRO A 5 -21.09 33.28 -3.54
CA PRO A 5 -22.25 33.19 -4.42
C PRO A 5 -23.24 34.31 -4.09
N ASN A 6 -23.84 34.92 -5.10
CA ASN A 6 -25.00 35.78 -4.93
C ASN A 6 -26.27 34.91 -4.88
N GLY A 7 -26.97 34.93 -3.75
CA GLY A 7 -28.10 34.05 -3.46
C GLY A 7 -29.27 34.18 -4.44
N ASP A 8 -29.44 35.35 -5.06
CA ASP A 8 -30.62 35.64 -5.88
C ASP A 8 -30.38 35.44 -7.39
N SER A 9 -29.12 35.42 -7.84
CA SER A 9 -28.77 35.35 -9.27
C SER A 9 -27.95 34.12 -9.66
N GLY A 10 -27.43 33.36 -8.67
CA GLY A 10 -26.52 32.24 -8.93
C GLY A 10 -25.14 32.66 -9.48
N ILE A 11 -24.89 33.96 -9.63
CA ILE A 11 -23.63 34.52 -10.11
C ILE A 11 -22.66 34.65 -8.93
N TRP A 12 -21.42 34.21 -9.13
CA TRP A 12 -20.36 34.35 -8.13
C TRP A 12 -19.71 35.72 -8.25
N TYR A 13 -19.48 36.39 -7.11
CA TYR A 13 -18.78 37.69 -7.07
C TYR A 13 -17.60 37.67 -6.10
N VAL A 14 -16.61 38.53 -6.38
CA VAL A 14 -15.44 38.70 -5.51
C VAL A 14 -15.82 39.62 -4.35
N SER A 15 -16.02 39.03 -3.17
CA SER A 15 -16.40 39.77 -1.95
C SER A 15 -15.22 40.46 -1.27
N ARG A 16 -13.98 40.01 -1.53
CA ARG A 16 -12.76 40.62 -1.00
C ARG A 16 -11.56 40.28 -1.87
N PHE A 17 -10.85 41.32 -2.29
CA PHE A 17 -9.54 41.25 -2.92
C PHE A 17 -8.56 42.06 -2.06
N VAL A 18 -7.39 41.49 -1.78
CA VAL A 18 -6.30 42.18 -1.08
C VAL A 18 -5.10 41.97 -1.99
N ASP A 19 -4.59 43.06 -2.52
CA ASP A 19 -3.48 43.09 -3.47
C ASP A 19 -2.13 43.29 -2.76
N ASP A 20 -2.16 43.61 -1.46
CA ASP A 20 -0.96 43.74 -0.64
C ASP A 20 -0.38 42.36 -0.32
N HIS A 21 0.87 42.16 -0.70
CA HIS A 21 1.65 40.96 -0.42
C HIS A 21 2.75 41.28 0.59
N ASN A 22 2.96 40.39 1.56
CA ASN A 22 4.03 40.52 2.55
C ASN A 22 5.40 40.04 2.03
N GLN A 23 5.49 39.66 0.75
CA GLN A 23 6.68 39.18 0.06
C GLN A 23 6.61 39.60 -1.41
N ASP A 24 7.77 39.74 -2.04
CA ASP A 24 7.85 39.99 -3.47
C ASP A 24 7.20 38.86 -4.28
N LEU A 25 6.47 39.24 -5.34
CA LEU A 25 5.90 38.27 -6.26
C LEU A 25 7.00 37.48 -6.95
N LEU A 26 6.75 36.19 -7.13
CA LEU A 26 7.68 35.31 -7.82
C LEU A 26 7.91 35.85 -9.25
N PRO A 27 9.16 36.10 -9.66
CA PRO A 27 9.45 36.58 -11.01
C PRO A 27 8.81 35.69 -12.08
N ALA A 28 8.26 36.30 -13.14
CA ALA A 28 7.51 35.60 -14.18
C ALA A 28 8.24 34.39 -14.77
N LYS A 29 9.58 34.45 -14.87
CA LYS A 29 10.44 33.35 -15.32
C LYS A 29 10.37 32.08 -14.46
N PHE A 30 9.96 32.18 -13.20
CA PHE A 30 9.84 31.05 -12.27
C PHE A 30 8.40 30.55 -12.11
N VAL A 31 7.40 31.31 -12.59
CA VAL A 31 5.97 30.93 -12.54
C VAL A 31 5.70 29.56 -13.20
N PRO A 32 6.30 29.21 -14.36
CA PRO A 32 6.10 27.88 -14.97
C PRO A 32 6.55 26.70 -14.11
N TYR A 33 7.43 26.93 -13.12
CA TYR A 33 7.94 25.88 -12.24
C TYR A 33 7.03 25.62 -11.03
N LEU A 34 6.01 26.46 -10.80
CA LEU A 34 5.05 26.28 -9.73
C LEU A 34 4.20 25.02 -9.97
N PRO A 35 3.91 24.22 -8.92
CA PRO A 35 3.10 23.01 -9.05
C PRO A 35 1.76 23.17 -9.79
N SER A 36 1.09 24.30 -9.63
CA SER A 36 -0.19 24.61 -10.28
C SER A 36 -0.09 24.91 -11.78
N TYR A 37 1.08 25.33 -12.25
CA TYR A 37 1.35 25.68 -13.65
C TYR A 37 2.06 24.57 -14.42
N ARG A 38 2.63 23.59 -13.72
CA ARG A 38 3.25 22.41 -14.34
C ARG A 38 2.19 21.46 -14.87
N LYS A 39 2.06 21.41 -16.20
CA LYS A 39 1.13 20.51 -16.90
C LYS A 39 1.84 19.83 -18.05
N ILE A 40 1.58 18.53 -18.22
CA ILE A 40 2.01 17.77 -19.39
C ILE A 40 0.86 17.87 -20.40
N SER A 41 1.13 18.42 -21.59
CA SER A 41 0.14 18.49 -22.66
C SER A 41 -0.16 17.11 -23.24
N ASP A 42 -1.35 16.93 -23.81
CA ASP A 42 -1.75 15.65 -24.42
C ASP A 42 -0.79 15.20 -25.55
N VAL A 43 -0.23 16.17 -26.29
CA VAL A 43 0.80 15.90 -27.32
C VAL A 43 2.06 15.31 -26.70
N ASN A 44 2.54 15.91 -25.60
CA ASN A 44 3.70 15.39 -24.88
C ASN A 44 3.40 14.03 -24.25
N LEU A 45 2.19 13.80 -23.74
CA LEU A 45 1.76 12.50 -23.22
C LEU A 45 1.80 11.41 -24.30
N ALA A 46 1.21 11.67 -25.47
CA ALA A 46 1.23 10.74 -26.59
C ALA A 46 2.66 10.42 -27.06
N HIS A 47 3.52 11.43 -27.10
CA HIS A 47 4.93 11.25 -27.44
C HIS A 47 5.69 10.40 -26.40
N ILE A 48 5.48 10.68 -25.10
CA ILE A 48 6.03 9.90 -24.00
C ILE A 48 5.59 8.43 -24.11
N ASP A 49 4.32 8.18 -24.40
CA ASP A 49 3.79 6.82 -24.49
C ASP A 49 4.32 6.06 -25.70
N SER A 50 4.44 6.70 -26.86
CA SER A 50 5.04 6.10 -28.05
C SER A 50 6.49 5.65 -27.79
N LEU A 51 7.32 6.53 -27.21
CA LEU A 51 8.73 6.21 -26.92
C LEU A 51 8.87 5.14 -25.83
N ARG A 52 7.95 5.10 -24.86
CA ARG A 52 7.92 4.05 -23.84
C ARG A 52 7.54 2.69 -24.40
N GLN A 53 6.66 2.61 -25.39
CA GLN A 53 6.26 1.35 -26.02
C GLN A 53 7.42 0.66 -26.73
N VAL A 54 8.37 1.43 -27.28
CA VAL A 54 9.60 0.92 -27.90
C VAL A 54 10.76 0.75 -26.90
N GLY A 55 10.49 0.86 -25.60
CA GLY A 55 11.45 0.52 -24.54
C GLY A 55 12.40 1.64 -24.10
N ILE A 56 12.17 2.89 -24.52
CA ILE A 56 13.04 4.02 -24.14
C ILE A 56 12.74 4.44 -22.69
N SER A 57 13.80 4.67 -21.90
CA SER A 57 13.67 5.05 -20.49
C SER A 57 13.20 6.50 -20.32
N ILE A 58 12.42 6.78 -19.27
CA ILE A 58 11.88 8.13 -18.97
C ILE A 58 12.97 9.22 -18.94
N PRO A 59 14.17 9.01 -18.37
CA PRO A 59 15.23 10.02 -18.41
C PRO A 59 15.61 10.43 -19.83
N LYS A 60 15.73 9.46 -20.76
CA LYS A 60 16.06 9.71 -22.18
C LYS A 60 14.92 10.40 -22.92
N ILE A 61 13.68 10.05 -22.59
CA ILE A 61 12.49 10.71 -23.17
C ILE A 61 12.45 12.18 -22.71
N TYR A 62 12.72 12.45 -21.44
CA TYR A 62 12.77 13.82 -20.92
C TYR A 62 13.86 14.64 -21.60
N GLU A 63 15.04 14.06 -21.82
CA GLU A 63 16.13 14.68 -22.59
C GLU A 63 15.72 14.99 -24.04
N SER A 64 15.01 14.07 -24.70
CA SER A 64 14.47 14.29 -26.05
C SER A 64 13.49 15.46 -26.10
N ILE A 65 12.56 15.53 -25.14
CA ILE A 65 11.59 16.63 -25.05
C ILE A 65 12.29 17.96 -24.77
N ALA A 66 13.30 17.97 -23.89
CA ALA A 66 14.11 19.16 -23.64
C ALA A 66 14.88 19.60 -24.88
N ALA A 67 15.45 18.67 -25.65
CA ALA A 67 16.15 18.99 -26.89
C ALA A 67 15.20 19.60 -27.94
N GLN A 68 13.99 19.05 -28.08
CA GLN A 68 12.95 19.60 -28.97
C GLN A 68 12.47 20.99 -28.53
N ALA A 69 12.37 21.22 -27.21
CA ALA A 69 11.98 22.50 -26.65
C ALA A 69 13.10 23.56 -26.66
N GLY A 70 14.34 23.19 -27.02
CA GLY A 70 15.50 24.08 -27.01
C GLY A 70 16.15 24.27 -25.63
N GLY A 71 15.84 23.41 -24.67
CA GLY A 71 16.46 23.40 -23.34
C GLY A 71 15.51 22.95 -22.23
N PHE A 72 16.08 22.45 -21.12
CA PHE A 72 15.29 22.00 -19.96
C PHE A 72 14.45 23.12 -19.33
N ASN A 73 14.91 24.37 -19.42
CA ASN A 73 14.23 25.55 -18.88
C ASN A 73 12.97 25.95 -19.66
N LEU A 74 12.76 25.37 -20.84
CA LEU A 74 11.60 25.62 -21.71
C LEU A 74 10.56 24.48 -21.63
N VAL A 75 10.85 23.42 -20.87
CA VAL A 75 9.90 22.32 -20.64
C VAL A 75 8.94 22.70 -19.50
N PRO A 76 7.61 22.68 -19.71
CA PRO A 76 6.63 23.16 -18.73
C PRO A 76 6.38 22.17 -17.58
N PHE A 77 7.16 21.08 -17.49
CA PHE A 77 7.05 20.06 -16.46
C PHE A 77 8.41 19.46 -16.14
N THR A 78 8.52 18.84 -14.96
CA THR A 78 9.75 18.21 -14.51
C THR A 78 9.80 16.73 -14.88
N LYS A 79 11.00 16.16 -14.85
CA LYS A 79 11.20 14.71 -14.95
C LYS A 79 10.36 13.94 -13.91
N ARG A 80 10.17 14.50 -12.71
CA ARG A 80 9.34 13.91 -11.64
C ARG A 80 7.85 13.88 -12.03
N ASP A 81 7.37 14.91 -12.71
CA ASP A 81 5.98 14.98 -13.18
C ASP A 81 5.72 13.89 -14.24
N MET A 82 6.68 13.61 -15.13
CA MET A 82 6.60 12.46 -16.05
C MET A 82 6.54 11.12 -15.31
N TYR A 83 7.36 10.91 -14.28
CA TYR A 83 7.29 9.70 -13.46
C TYR A 83 5.94 9.55 -12.76
N ASN A 84 5.39 10.64 -12.22
CA ASN A 84 4.07 10.65 -11.59
C ASN A 84 2.96 10.33 -12.57
N GLU A 85 3.02 10.88 -13.78
CA GLU A 85 2.02 10.64 -14.81
C GLU A 85 2.08 9.23 -15.38
N VAL A 86 3.28 8.71 -15.64
CA VAL A 86 3.46 7.31 -16.02
C VAL A 86 2.96 6.37 -14.92
N ARG A 87 3.17 6.72 -13.65
CA ARG A 87 2.62 6.00 -12.51
C ARG A 87 1.09 6.06 -12.51
N ARG A 88 0.49 7.23 -12.77
CA ARG A 88 -0.97 7.41 -12.90
C ARG A 88 -1.53 6.54 -14.03
N GLN A 89 -0.95 6.60 -15.23
CA GLN A 89 -1.37 5.77 -16.36
C GLN A 89 -1.23 4.26 -16.10
N ARG A 90 -0.21 3.82 -15.35
CA ARG A 90 -0.06 2.42 -14.93
C ARG A 90 -1.17 2.00 -13.97
N ALA A 91 -1.62 2.89 -13.08
CA ALA A 91 -2.78 2.65 -12.24
C ALA A 91 -4.08 2.57 -13.06
N LEU A 92 -4.16 3.27 -14.19
CA LEU A 92 -5.31 3.27 -15.12
C LEU A 92 -5.37 2.07 -16.09
N ARG A 93 -4.47 1.08 -16.02
CA ARG A 93 -4.43 -0.02 -17.02
C ARG A 93 -5.34 -1.20 -16.62
N ASN A 94 -6.59 -1.18 -17.10
CA ASN A 94 -7.61 -2.24 -16.98
C ASN A 94 -7.16 -3.67 -17.35
N GLY A 95 -6.04 -3.81 -18.08
CA GLY A 95 -5.50 -5.12 -18.49
C GLY A 95 -4.98 -5.96 -17.33
N ASP A 96 -4.40 -5.35 -16.30
CA ASP A 96 -3.81 -6.07 -15.17
C ASP A 96 -4.90 -6.62 -14.22
N VAL A 97 -6.00 -5.88 -14.04
CA VAL A 97 -7.19 -6.32 -13.28
C VAL A 97 -7.85 -7.53 -13.94
N ASN A 98 -8.17 -7.43 -15.23
CA ASN A 98 -8.80 -8.52 -15.96
C ASN A 98 -7.91 -9.78 -16.03
N ALA A 99 -6.58 -9.61 -16.05
CA ALA A 99 -5.66 -10.74 -15.96
C ALA A 99 -5.71 -11.41 -14.58
N ALA A 100 -5.75 -10.63 -13.50
CA ALA A 100 -5.91 -11.15 -12.14
C ALA A 100 -7.25 -11.89 -11.95
N LEU A 101 -8.36 -11.31 -12.42
CA LEU A 101 -9.67 -11.94 -12.38
C LEU A 101 -9.67 -13.29 -13.11
N ARG A 102 -9.16 -13.33 -14.35
CA ARG A 102 -9.03 -14.60 -15.11
C ARG A 102 -8.13 -15.61 -14.42
N PHE A 103 -7.08 -15.17 -13.74
CA PHE A 103 -6.21 -16.04 -12.97
C PHE A 103 -6.98 -16.69 -11.81
N PHE A 104 -7.70 -15.90 -11.00
CA PHE A 104 -8.49 -16.43 -9.89
C PHE A 104 -9.67 -17.28 -10.33
N GLU A 105 -10.35 -16.92 -11.42
CA GLU A 105 -11.35 -17.78 -12.05
C GLU A 105 -10.76 -19.13 -12.47
N ARG A 106 -9.56 -19.13 -13.05
CA ARG A 106 -8.87 -20.38 -13.42
C ARG A 106 -8.50 -21.20 -12.18
N CYS A 107 -8.00 -20.57 -11.13
CA CYS A 107 -7.72 -21.24 -9.85
C CYS A 107 -8.99 -21.87 -9.27
N ALA A 108 -10.11 -21.13 -9.28
CA ALA A 108 -11.40 -21.62 -8.78
C ALA A 108 -11.97 -22.79 -9.58
N ARG A 109 -11.64 -22.92 -10.87
CA ARG A 109 -11.98 -24.12 -11.66
C ARG A 109 -11.19 -25.36 -11.23
N GLY A 110 -9.98 -25.19 -10.69
CA GLY A 110 -9.11 -26.28 -10.24
C GLY A 110 -9.24 -26.59 -8.73
N ASP A 111 -9.74 -25.65 -7.95
CA ASP A 111 -9.95 -25.77 -6.51
C ASP A 111 -11.30 -25.17 -6.13
N GLU A 112 -12.28 -26.03 -5.85
CA GLU A 112 -13.64 -25.64 -5.42
C GLU A 112 -13.64 -24.80 -4.14
N LYS A 113 -12.60 -24.92 -3.30
CA LYS A 113 -12.48 -24.11 -2.09
C LYS A 113 -11.70 -22.83 -2.31
N MET A 114 -11.23 -22.52 -3.53
CA MET A 114 -10.55 -21.25 -3.79
C MET A 114 -11.47 -20.09 -3.41
N PHE A 115 -11.10 -19.37 -2.35
CA PHE A 115 -11.83 -18.21 -1.89
C PHE A 115 -11.14 -16.97 -2.42
N TRP A 116 -11.88 -16.09 -3.10
CA TRP A 116 -11.36 -14.80 -3.52
C TRP A 116 -12.49 -13.76 -3.61
N ARG A 117 -12.18 -12.51 -3.27
CA ARG A 117 -13.10 -11.36 -3.30
C ARG A 117 -12.32 -10.14 -3.72
N PHE A 118 -12.95 -9.24 -4.47
CA PHE A 118 -12.33 -7.99 -4.89
C PHE A 118 -13.34 -6.85 -4.80
N GLU A 119 -12.83 -5.65 -4.61
CA GLU A 119 -13.59 -4.41 -4.80
C GLU A 119 -12.96 -3.57 -5.91
N VAL A 120 -13.83 -2.86 -6.61
CA VAL A 120 -13.46 -2.00 -7.72
C VAL A 120 -13.66 -0.56 -7.27
N GLY A 121 -12.60 0.24 -7.38
CA GLY A 121 -12.63 1.65 -7.05
C GLY A 121 -13.44 2.49 -8.06
N PRO A 122 -13.62 3.80 -7.77
CA PRO A 122 -14.44 4.71 -8.57
C PRO A 122 -14.10 4.76 -10.08
N ASP A 123 -12.83 4.56 -10.47
CA ASP A 123 -12.42 4.58 -11.89
C ASP A 123 -12.14 3.16 -12.46
N GLN A 124 -12.93 2.16 -12.05
CA GLN A 124 -12.93 0.78 -12.58
C GLN A 124 -11.62 -0.02 -12.41
N HIS A 125 -10.77 0.38 -11.48
CA HIS A 125 -9.55 -0.35 -11.13
C HIS A 125 -9.77 -1.22 -9.89
N MET A 126 -9.18 -2.42 -9.87
CA MET A 126 -9.16 -3.26 -8.67
C MET A 126 -8.37 -2.54 -7.61
N SER A 127 -9.07 -2.04 -6.61
CA SER A 127 -8.49 -1.32 -5.49
C SER A 127 -8.06 -2.32 -4.43
N ASP A 128 -8.84 -3.38 -4.23
CA ASP A 128 -8.72 -4.30 -3.11
C ASP A 128 -9.01 -5.73 -3.56
N LEU A 129 -8.20 -6.68 -3.10
CA LEU A 129 -8.31 -8.09 -3.45
C LEU A 129 -7.92 -8.94 -2.25
N PHE A 130 -8.72 -9.96 -1.98
CA PHE A 130 -8.48 -10.96 -0.95
C PHE A 130 -8.51 -12.34 -1.58
N TRP A 131 -7.63 -13.25 -1.17
CA TRP A 131 -7.68 -14.64 -1.60
C TRP A 131 -7.08 -15.63 -0.59
N SER A 132 -7.53 -16.88 -0.70
CA SER A 132 -6.99 -18.04 0.00
C SER A 132 -7.32 -19.32 -0.77
N ASP A 133 -6.33 -20.19 -0.95
CA ASP A 133 -6.56 -21.52 -1.50
C ASP A 133 -7.08 -22.50 -0.42
N ARG A 134 -7.46 -23.70 -0.85
CA ARG A 134 -7.93 -24.79 0.03
C ARG A 134 -6.94 -25.15 1.12
N ARG A 135 -5.66 -25.24 0.77
CA ARG A 135 -4.62 -25.69 1.70
C ARG A 135 -4.46 -24.69 2.83
N SER A 136 -4.43 -23.40 2.50
CA SER A 136 -4.33 -22.30 3.45
C SER A 136 -5.52 -22.28 4.41
N GLN A 137 -6.73 -22.54 3.90
CA GLN A 137 -7.94 -22.67 4.73
C GLN A 137 -7.91 -23.90 5.64
N ASP A 138 -7.47 -25.05 5.12
CA ASP A 138 -7.38 -26.29 5.90
C ASP A 138 -6.26 -26.19 6.96
N ASP A 139 -5.14 -25.53 6.66
CA ASP A 139 -4.08 -25.21 7.61
C ASP A 139 -4.61 -24.32 8.75
N TYR A 140 -5.43 -23.30 8.46
CA TYR A 140 -6.01 -22.42 9.49
C TYR A 140 -6.95 -23.18 10.46
N LYS A 141 -7.63 -24.23 10.00
CA LYS A 141 -8.48 -25.04 10.89
C LYS A 141 -7.68 -25.69 11.99
N ILE A 142 -6.45 -26.11 11.69
CA ILE A 142 -5.56 -26.81 12.62
C ILE A 142 -4.68 -25.81 13.38
N PHE A 143 -4.10 -24.83 12.68
CA PHE A 143 -3.03 -23.96 13.19
C PHE A 143 -3.45 -22.51 13.42
N GLY A 144 -4.70 -22.14 13.15
CA GLY A 144 -5.20 -20.76 13.18
C GLY A 144 -5.48 -20.16 14.55
N ASP A 145 -5.07 -20.82 15.64
CA ASP A 145 -5.27 -20.29 17.00
C ASP A 145 -4.43 -19.03 17.27
N VAL A 146 -3.26 -18.94 16.64
CA VAL A 146 -2.42 -17.75 16.67
C VAL A 146 -2.16 -17.26 15.25
N LEU A 147 -2.47 -15.99 15.02
CA LEU A 147 -2.29 -15.34 13.74
C LEU A 147 -1.35 -14.13 13.87
N ALA A 148 -0.37 -14.06 12.99
CA ALA A 148 0.37 -12.85 12.70
C ALA A 148 -0.02 -12.32 11.32
N PHE A 149 -0.28 -11.02 11.24
CA PHE A 149 -0.42 -10.35 9.95
C PHE A 149 0.12 -8.92 10.01
N ASP A 150 0.70 -8.50 8.90
CA ASP A 150 1.33 -7.20 8.72
C ASP A 150 1.11 -6.73 7.27
N ALA A 151 0.97 -5.42 7.09
CA ALA A 151 0.92 -4.81 5.77
C ALA A 151 2.35 -4.51 5.32
N THR A 152 2.77 -5.14 4.22
CA THR A 152 4.08 -4.88 3.62
C THR A 152 3.94 -3.82 2.53
N TYR A 153 4.61 -2.68 2.73
CA TYR A 153 4.66 -1.60 1.75
C TYR A 153 5.81 -1.78 0.74
N GLY A 154 5.60 -1.34 -0.50
CA GLY A 154 6.68 -0.83 -1.33
C GLY A 154 7.47 -1.81 -2.20
N ARG A 155 6.92 -2.96 -2.62
CA ARG A 155 7.62 -3.88 -3.56
C ARG A 155 6.84 -4.43 -4.73
N ASN A 156 5.56 -4.09 -4.91
CA ASN A 156 4.83 -4.47 -6.13
C ASN A 156 4.77 -3.30 -7.13
N LYS A 157 4.56 -3.65 -8.41
CA LYS A 157 4.46 -2.72 -9.55
C LYS A 157 3.42 -1.59 -9.34
N TYR A 158 2.44 -1.82 -8.46
CA TYR A 158 1.31 -0.93 -8.18
C TYR A 158 1.51 -0.11 -6.90
N ASN A 159 2.56 -0.37 -6.13
CA ASN A 159 2.83 0.23 -4.84
C ASN A 159 1.64 0.12 -3.86
N LEU A 160 0.91 -1.00 -3.94
CA LEU A 160 -0.20 -1.34 -3.05
C LEU A 160 0.31 -2.12 -1.83
N PRO A 161 -0.13 -1.81 -0.60
CA PRO A 161 0.16 -2.66 0.55
C PRO A 161 -0.36 -4.09 0.33
N VAL A 162 0.47 -5.07 0.72
CA VAL A 162 0.09 -6.49 0.73
C VAL A 162 0.06 -6.99 2.16
N VAL A 163 -1.11 -7.46 2.59
CA VAL A 163 -1.36 -8.04 3.91
C VAL A 163 -1.27 -9.55 3.79
N VAL A 164 -0.38 -10.18 4.57
CA VAL A 164 -0.24 -11.64 4.62
C VAL A 164 -0.72 -12.14 5.96
N PHE A 165 -1.71 -13.03 5.95
CA PHE A 165 -2.23 -13.73 7.13
C PHE A 165 -1.44 -15.00 7.32
N SER A 166 -0.76 -15.16 8.46
CA SER A 166 0.14 -16.29 8.66
C SER A 166 0.22 -16.74 10.10
N GLY A 167 0.56 -18.01 10.30
CA GLY A 167 0.83 -18.61 11.60
C GLY A 167 1.97 -19.61 11.48
N VAL A 168 1.98 -20.59 12.37
CA VAL A 168 2.97 -21.67 12.36
C VAL A 168 2.32 -23.03 12.56
N ASN A 169 2.91 -24.08 11.98
CA ASN A 169 2.53 -25.45 12.28
C ASN A 169 3.33 -26.05 13.45
N HIS A 170 3.06 -27.31 13.79
CA HIS A 170 3.76 -28.07 14.85
C HIS A 170 5.26 -28.28 14.60
N HIS A 171 5.74 -28.03 13.39
CA HIS A 171 7.18 -28.06 13.05
C HIS A 171 7.80 -26.67 13.06
N ASN A 172 7.08 -25.66 13.58
CA ASN A 172 7.51 -24.28 13.62
C ASN A 172 7.83 -23.73 12.20
N GLN A 173 7.09 -24.19 11.20
CA GLN A 173 7.16 -23.68 9.83
C GLN A 173 6.04 -22.67 9.62
N THR A 174 6.33 -21.61 8.87
CA THR A 174 5.32 -20.60 8.54
C THR A 174 4.23 -21.20 7.65
N CYS A 175 2.97 -21.04 8.08
CA CYS A 175 1.79 -21.34 7.29
C CYS A 175 1.15 -20.01 6.86
N VAL A 176 0.92 -19.82 5.57
CA VAL A 176 0.14 -18.70 5.05
C VAL A 176 -1.32 -19.15 4.98
N PHE A 177 -2.21 -18.39 5.61
CA PHE A 177 -3.64 -18.69 5.67
C PHE A 177 -4.44 -17.89 4.66
N ALA A 178 -4.03 -16.66 4.34
CA ALA A 178 -4.67 -15.83 3.33
C ALA A 178 -3.75 -14.68 2.93
N THR A 179 -4.05 -14.01 1.83
CA THR A 179 -3.39 -12.76 1.44
C THR A 179 -4.42 -11.75 0.96
N ALA A 180 -4.14 -10.47 1.22
CA ALA A 180 -4.89 -9.37 0.66
C ALA A 180 -3.95 -8.32 0.04
N MET A 181 -4.42 -7.69 -1.02
CA MET A 181 -3.84 -6.48 -1.59
C MET A 181 -4.85 -5.36 -1.34
N VAL A 182 -4.40 -4.26 -0.77
CA VAL A 182 -5.27 -3.17 -0.32
C VAL A 182 -4.84 -1.85 -0.96
N SER A 183 -5.80 -0.99 -1.25
CA SER A 183 -5.61 0.34 -1.85
C SER A 183 -5.04 1.37 -0.88
N CYS A 184 -5.34 1.23 0.41
CA CYS A 184 -4.91 2.13 1.46
C CYS A 184 -4.78 1.41 2.82
N GLU A 185 -4.25 2.08 3.85
CA GLU A 185 -4.13 1.52 5.20
C GLU A 185 -5.16 2.17 6.15
N SER A 186 -6.43 2.17 5.73
CA SER A 186 -7.53 2.72 6.52
C SER A 186 -8.17 1.66 7.42
N GLN A 187 -8.76 2.08 8.54
CA GLN A 187 -9.51 1.17 9.42
C GLN A 187 -10.63 0.45 8.66
N ALA A 188 -11.42 1.18 7.86
CA ALA A 188 -12.56 0.62 7.12
C ALA A 188 -12.12 -0.52 6.20
N LEU A 189 -10.96 -0.36 5.55
CA LEU A 189 -10.45 -1.38 4.66
C LEU A 189 -9.88 -2.58 5.43
N TYR A 190 -9.20 -2.37 6.56
CA TYR A 190 -8.80 -3.49 7.41
C TYR A 190 -10.01 -4.24 7.98
N VAL A 191 -11.10 -3.55 8.33
CA VAL A 191 -12.37 -4.20 8.71
C VAL A 191 -12.88 -5.07 7.58
N TRP A 192 -12.87 -4.56 6.33
CA TRP A 192 -13.26 -5.35 5.16
C TRP A 192 -12.40 -6.60 5.00
N VAL A 193 -11.06 -6.46 5.04
CA VAL A 193 -10.13 -7.60 4.92
C VAL A 193 -10.38 -8.64 6.03
N LEU A 194 -10.54 -8.20 7.27
CA LEU A 194 -10.75 -9.09 8.42
C LEU A 194 -12.11 -9.81 8.35
N ARG A 195 -13.16 -9.15 7.85
CA ARG A 195 -14.45 -9.79 7.59
C ARG A 195 -14.35 -10.82 6.47
N LYS A 196 -13.60 -10.53 5.39
CA LYS A 196 -13.33 -11.52 4.33
C LYS A 196 -12.51 -12.70 4.82
N PHE A 197 -11.55 -12.45 5.70
CA PHE A 197 -10.82 -13.52 6.37
C PHE A 197 -11.76 -14.41 7.20
N LEU A 198 -12.65 -13.83 8.00
CA LEU A 198 -13.61 -14.59 8.80
C LEU A 198 -14.58 -15.41 7.93
N GLU A 199 -15.12 -14.81 6.85
CA GLU A 199 -15.96 -15.49 5.86
C GLU A 199 -15.21 -16.69 5.25
N CYS A 200 -13.98 -16.45 4.77
CA CYS A 200 -13.11 -17.47 4.16
C CYS A 200 -12.80 -18.63 5.11
N MET A 201 -12.66 -18.35 6.40
CA MET A 201 -12.31 -19.35 7.42
C MET A 201 -13.54 -20.03 8.04
N GLY A 202 -14.71 -19.92 7.42
CA GLY A 202 -15.93 -20.56 7.86
C GLY A 202 -16.42 -20.08 9.23
N GLY A 203 -16.17 -18.81 9.57
CA GLY A 203 -16.59 -18.23 10.84
C GLY A 203 -15.68 -18.54 12.03
N LYS A 204 -14.56 -19.26 11.84
CA LYS A 204 -13.60 -19.51 12.92
C LYS A 204 -12.87 -18.21 13.29
N ALA A 205 -13.31 -17.59 14.38
CA ALA A 205 -12.73 -16.37 14.92
C ALA A 205 -11.30 -16.55 15.45
N LEU A 206 -10.54 -15.46 15.43
CA LEU A 206 -9.17 -15.41 15.93
C LEU A 206 -9.15 -15.39 17.45
N LYS A 207 -8.23 -16.15 18.06
CA LYS A 207 -8.01 -16.15 19.52
C LYS A 207 -6.87 -15.20 19.92
N LEU A 208 -5.76 -15.24 19.19
CA LEU A 208 -4.61 -14.36 19.45
C LEU A 208 -4.09 -13.78 18.13
N VAL A 209 -3.87 -12.46 18.14
CA VAL A 209 -3.44 -11.70 16.97
C VAL A 209 -2.15 -10.96 17.29
N ILE A 210 -1.17 -11.06 16.39
CA ILE A 210 0.11 -10.37 16.49
C ILE A 210 0.27 -9.42 15.30
N THR A 211 0.45 -8.13 15.58
CA THR A 211 0.68 -7.12 14.53
C THR A 211 1.85 -6.19 14.85
N ASN A 212 2.20 -5.32 13.91
CA ASN A 212 3.21 -4.27 14.09
C ASN A 212 2.76 -3.10 15.00
N GLY A 213 1.50 -3.10 15.46
CA GLY A 213 0.92 -2.05 16.30
C GLY A 213 0.28 -0.89 15.55
N ASP A 214 0.03 -1.02 14.24
CA ASP A 214 -0.70 -0.01 13.47
C ASP A 214 -2.07 0.31 14.09
N ARG A 215 -2.40 1.61 14.15
CA ARG A 215 -3.61 2.10 14.80
C ARG A 215 -4.87 1.66 14.06
N SER A 216 -4.87 1.74 12.72
CA SER A 216 -6.01 1.35 11.90
C SER A 216 -6.28 -0.15 12.02
N MET A 217 -5.23 -0.98 11.97
CA MET A 217 -5.33 -2.43 12.17
C MET A 217 -5.86 -2.77 13.56
N ARG A 218 -5.34 -2.12 14.62
CA ARG A 218 -5.79 -2.36 15.98
C ARG A 218 -7.29 -2.09 16.14
N LEU A 219 -7.78 -0.96 15.63
CA LEU A 219 -9.20 -0.61 15.69
C LEU A 219 -10.05 -1.61 14.90
N ALA A 220 -9.59 -2.02 13.72
CA ALA A 220 -10.28 -3.01 12.92
C ALA A 220 -10.34 -4.40 13.59
N ILE A 221 -9.26 -4.83 14.27
CA ILE A 221 -9.24 -6.08 15.04
C ILE A 221 -10.24 -6.00 16.19
N GLN A 222 -10.28 -4.90 16.93
CA GLN A 222 -11.23 -4.71 18.03
C GLN A 222 -12.69 -4.75 17.55
N GLU A 223 -12.96 -4.26 16.34
CA GLU A 223 -14.29 -4.29 15.75
C GLU A 223 -14.70 -5.69 15.28
N VAL A 224 -13.82 -6.42 14.58
CA VAL A 224 -14.16 -7.70 13.95
C VAL A 224 -13.94 -8.90 14.89
N PHE A 225 -12.97 -8.79 15.80
CA PHE A 225 -12.55 -9.84 16.73
C PHE A 225 -12.38 -9.28 18.16
N PRO A 226 -13.48 -8.84 18.81
CA PRO A 226 -13.40 -8.18 20.13
C PRO A 226 -12.78 -9.08 21.22
N GLU A 227 -12.96 -10.40 21.13
CA GLU A 227 -12.44 -11.39 22.08
C GLU A 227 -10.98 -11.79 21.79
N ALA A 228 -10.39 -11.35 20.67
CA ALA A 228 -9.03 -11.73 20.33
C ALA A 228 -8.00 -10.99 21.20
N HIS A 229 -7.06 -11.75 21.76
CA HIS A 229 -5.92 -11.16 22.46
C HIS A 229 -4.96 -10.51 21.46
N HIS A 230 -4.80 -9.20 21.53
CA HIS A 230 -3.86 -8.47 20.67
C HIS A 230 -2.47 -8.37 21.32
N ARG A 231 -1.43 -8.77 20.58
CA ARG A 231 -0.02 -8.70 20.96
C ARG A 231 0.77 -7.94 19.90
N LEU A 232 1.87 -7.31 20.31
CA LEU A 232 2.81 -6.66 19.40
C LEU A 232 3.88 -7.64 18.94
N CYS A 233 4.24 -7.55 17.67
CA CYS A 233 5.28 -8.38 17.08
C CYS A 233 6.65 -8.09 17.72
N SER A 234 7.29 -9.12 18.29
CA SER A 234 8.59 -9.01 18.95
C SER A 234 9.67 -8.43 18.03
N TRP A 235 9.63 -8.75 16.73
CA TRP A 235 10.56 -8.16 15.76
C TRP A 235 10.38 -6.65 15.62
N HIS A 236 9.13 -6.18 15.49
CA HIS A 236 8.82 -4.75 15.40
C HIS A 236 9.19 -4.01 16.68
N LEU A 237 8.90 -4.60 17.84
CA LEU A 237 9.31 -4.07 19.14
C LEU A 237 10.83 -3.92 19.24
N LEU A 238 11.58 -4.97 18.89
CA LEU A 238 13.03 -4.96 18.91
C LEU A 238 13.62 -3.92 17.95
N ARG A 239 13.06 -3.82 16.74
CA ARG A 239 13.48 -2.82 15.75
C ARG A 239 13.24 -1.41 16.28
N ASN A 240 12.04 -1.14 16.81
CA ASN A 240 11.67 0.16 17.37
C ASN A 240 12.62 0.55 18.52
N VAL A 241 12.84 -0.35 19.48
CA VAL A 241 13.77 -0.11 20.60
C VAL A 241 15.20 0.11 20.13
N THR A 242 15.67 -0.67 19.15
CA THR A 242 17.03 -0.52 18.62
C THR A 242 17.24 0.87 18.01
N VAL A 243 16.25 1.36 17.27
CA VAL A 243 16.31 2.66 16.59
C VAL A 243 16.15 3.83 17.56
N ASN A 244 15.27 3.72 18.55
CA ASN A 244 14.88 4.86 19.38
C ASN A 244 15.59 4.93 20.74
N VAL A 245 15.99 3.79 21.31
CA VAL A 245 16.66 3.75 22.64
C VAL A 245 18.18 3.79 22.51
N CYS A 246 18.74 3.26 21.41
CA CYS A 246 20.18 3.30 21.09
C CYS A 246 21.12 2.79 22.21
N LYS A 247 20.65 1.87 23.08
CA LYS A 247 21.45 1.27 24.17
C LYS A 247 21.69 -0.23 23.89
N PRO A 248 22.86 -0.64 23.39
CA PRO A 248 23.12 -2.02 23.00
C PRO A 248 22.88 -3.05 24.10
N ARG A 249 23.30 -2.75 25.34
CA ARG A 249 23.09 -3.65 26.49
C ARG A 249 21.62 -3.84 26.82
N PHE A 250 20.82 -2.77 26.75
CA PHE A 250 19.37 -2.84 26.96
C PHE A 250 18.69 -3.64 25.86
N THR A 251 18.99 -3.34 24.59
CA THR A 251 18.43 -4.07 23.44
C THR A 251 18.79 -5.55 23.49
N MET A 252 20.02 -5.89 23.88
CA MET A 252 20.46 -7.28 24.06
C MET A 252 19.65 -7.97 25.17
N LEU A 253 19.50 -7.35 26.35
CA LEU A 253 18.70 -7.92 27.44
C LEU A 253 17.23 -8.05 27.06
N LEU A 254 16.66 -7.05 26.38
CA LEU A 254 15.28 -7.11 25.89
C LEU A 254 15.09 -8.24 24.87
N ARG A 255 16.04 -8.39 23.93
CA ARG A 255 16.04 -9.50 22.97
C ARG A 255 16.12 -10.83 23.69
N SER A 256 16.96 -10.93 24.72
CA SER A 256 17.00 -12.09 25.59
C SER A 256 15.66 -12.30 26.30
N CYS A 257 15.00 -11.31 26.90
CA CYS A 257 13.69 -11.52 27.53
C CYS A 257 12.61 -11.96 26.53
N LEU A 258 12.58 -11.35 25.35
CA LEU A 258 11.61 -11.65 24.29
C LEU A 258 11.87 -12.99 23.60
N LEU A 259 13.11 -13.51 23.60
CA LEU A 259 13.51 -14.76 22.94
C LEU A 259 13.86 -15.90 23.92
N LEU A 260 14.22 -15.63 25.16
CA LEU A 260 14.54 -16.63 26.20
C LEU A 260 13.28 -17.27 26.78
N TYR A 261 12.13 -16.58 26.74
CA TYR A 261 10.83 -17.23 26.95
C TYR A 261 10.54 -18.33 25.92
N HIS A 262 11.37 -18.46 24.87
CA HIS A 262 11.26 -19.44 23.79
C HIS A 262 12.37 -20.51 23.81
N HIS A 263 13.17 -20.64 24.88
CA HIS A 263 14.15 -21.73 25.00
C HIS A 263 13.53 -23.10 25.32
N THR A 264 12.21 -23.17 25.55
CA THR A 264 11.43 -24.39 25.38
C THR A 264 10.79 -24.39 23.99
N ASN A 265 11.53 -24.91 23.02
CA ASN A 265 11.07 -25.42 21.70
C ASN A 265 10.28 -24.56 20.69
N ASP A 266 9.98 -23.28 20.94
CA ASP A 266 9.11 -22.51 20.02
C ASP A 266 9.82 -21.31 19.37
N ARG A 267 10.47 -21.53 18.22
CA ARG A 267 11.03 -20.48 17.34
C ARG A 267 9.92 -19.71 16.57
N LEU A 268 8.83 -19.36 17.24
CA LEU A 268 7.55 -19.02 16.59
C LEU A 268 7.51 -17.64 15.90
N TRP A 269 8.44 -16.72 16.17
CA TRP A 269 8.19 -15.29 15.90
C TRP A 269 9.19 -14.58 14.99
N CYS A 270 10.02 -15.32 14.25
CA CYS A 270 10.75 -14.77 13.11
C CYS A 270 10.09 -15.20 11.80
N ILE A 271 8.89 -14.67 11.51
CA ILE A 271 8.47 -14.57 10.10
C ILE A 271 9.42 -13.55 9.48
N LYS A 272 10.52 -14.04 8.92
CA LYS A 272 11.36 -13.26 8.02
C LYS A 272 10.48 -12.92 6.82
N THR A 273 9.79 -11.79 6.84
CA THR A 273 9.53 -11.10 5.57
C THR A 273 10.92 -10.85 5.00
N THR A 274 11.22 -11.46 3.86
CA THR A 274 12.54 -11.43 3.23
C THR A 274 12.93 -9.98 2.92
N GLY A 275 13.58 -9.31 3.86
CA GLY A 275 14.53 -8.24 3.60
C GLY A 275 15.78 -8.92 3.04
N ALA A 276 15.84 -9.04 1.72
CA ALA A 276 17.07 -9.45 1.05
C ALA A 276 18.16 -8.46 1.43
N HIS A 277 19.23 -8.99 2.00
CA HIS A 277 20.44 -8.28 2.35
C HIS A 277 21.04 -7.59 1.11
N ASN A 278 21.69 -6.46 1.36
CA ASN A 278 22.62 -5.79 0.46
C ASN A 278 23.49 -6.80 -0.32
N LYS A 279 23.44 -6.71 -1.64
CA LYS A 279 24.61 -6.48 -2.48
C LYS A 279 24.25 -5.44 -3.54
#